data_AF-A0A7K0H2Q2-F1
#
_entry.id   AF-A0A7K0H2Q2-F1
#
_cell.length_a   1.000
_cell.length_b   1.000
_cell.length_c   1.000
_cell.angle_alpha   90.00
_cell.angle_beta   90.00
_cell.angle_gamma   90.00
#
_symmetry.space_group_name_H-M   'P 1'
#
loop_
_entity.id
_entity.type
_entity.pdbx_description
1 polymer ?
#
loop_
_entity_poly.entity_id
_entity_poly.type
_entity_poly.pdbx_seq_one_letter_code
_entity_poly.pdbx_strand_id
1 'polypeptide(L)'
;AQQYAADHADTCKEDIRSAIDGLPCDLFVAKSVDEDLTYYGQYNMNNEKSDSYPIFGQDKTIGEEQWGTGDTLNYLQANGDRPKEYLPICIETLNNSNDLCLFRWLPSTEPDHTDFMDFNFDGGFEFNHPKDVFWNDGGGDAEEEPNIKEHLGTGDKYDKMYKALDRMMSFLYKCVKETPAGKNLTYNKETHTFDGVDYEDDGNKFPTAKWASPTFKAEAGKYFNLPNLAAYYLYVQFNLGVDQLAKNMLVRTWDGVMWWITYYDGDCQLGSDNKSFLTGKYDDNRQTKRDGAYVMQGHNSWLWNLILGNMGNLLEEVMTRGVNGGTSFMSAFSIQKAVDHFDTEQMK
;
A
#
# COMPACT_ATOMS: atom_id res chain seq x y z
N ALA A 1 24.08 -11.16 7.60
CA ALA A 1 23.42 -12.48 7.70
C ALA A 1 24.43 -13.63 7.72
N GLN A 2 25.19 -13.86 6.64
CA GLN A 2 26.16 -14.97 6.57
C GLN A 2 27.30 -14.87 7.61
N GLN A 3 27.83 -13.67 7.87
CA GLN A 3 28.83 -13.44 8.92
C GLN A 3 28.27 -13.74 10.32
N TYR A 4 27.05 -13.29 10.62
CA TYR A 4 26.36 -13.55 11.90
C TYR A 4 26.10 -15.06 12.11
N ALA A 5 25.75 -15.80 11.05
CA ALA A 5 25.59 -17.25 11.07
C ALA A 5 26.91 -17.98 11.35
N ALA A 6 28.02 -17.49 10.79
CA ALA A 6 29.36 -18.02 11.06
C ALA A 6 29.79 -17.75 12.50
N ASP A 7 29.43 -16.59 13.04
CA ASP A 7 29.80 -16.17 14.39
C ASP A 7 28.91 -16.81 15.50
N HIS A 8 27.76 -17.40 15.14
CA HIS A 8 26.77 -17.98 16.07
C HIS A 8 26.27 -19.37 15.61
N ALA A 9 27.19 -20.23 15.17
CA ALA A 9 26.89 -21.55 14.61
C ALA A 9 26.23 -22.54 15.60
N ASP A 10 26.31 -22.26 16.90
CA ASP A 10 25.72 -23.01 18.00
C ASP A 10 24.22 -22.75 18.18
N THR A 11 23.71 -21.60 17.74
CA THR A 11 22.29 -21.24 17.79
C THR A 11 21.62 -21.21 16.40
N CYS A 12 22.39 -21.04 15.32
CA CYS A 12 21.90 -21.03 13.94
C CYS A 12 22.28 -22.32 13.18
N LYS A 13 21.39 -23.33 13.20
CA LYS A 13 21.56 -24.57 12.42
C LYS A 13 21.29 -24.33 10.94
N GLU A 14 22.35 -24.38 10.12
CA GLU A 14 22.52 -24.52 8.65
C GLU A 14 21.48 -24.01 7.62
N ASP A 15 20.31 -23.50 8.00
CA ASP A 15 19.31 -22.95 7.09
C ASP A 15 18.89 -21.54 7.53
N ILE A 16 19.84 -20.60 7.49
CA ILE A 16 19.47 -19.19 7.39
C ILE A 16 19.27 -18.88 5.91
N ARG A 17 18.01 -18.96 5.46
CA ARG A 17 17.63 -18.32 4.19
C ARG A 17 17.71 -16.82 4.40
N SER A 18 18.63 -16.15 3.73
CA SER A 18 18.50 -14.72 3.51
C SER A 18 17.21 -14.53 2.72
N ALA A 19 16.21 -13.88 3.30
CA ALA A 19 15.07 -13.40 2.55
C ALA A 19 15.58 -12.32 1.59
N ILE A 20 15.96 -12.75 0.39
CA ILE A 20 16.01 -11.90 -0.79
C ILE A 20 15.04 -12.57 -1.76
N ASP A 21 13.75 -12.28 -1.56
CA ASP A 21 12.65 -12.80 -2.39
C ASP A 21 12.32 -11.72 -3.42
N GLY A 22 12.71 -11.95 -4.67
CA GLY A 22 12.54 -10.99 -5.76
C GLY A 22 13.06 -11.54 -7.07
N LEU A 23 12.70 -10.88 -8.17
CA LEU A 23 13.06 -11.34 -9.51
C LEU A 23 14.52 -10.95 -9.80
N PRO A 24 15.44 -11.90 -10.02
CA PRO A 24 16.72 -11.56 -10.58
C PRO A 24 16.49 -11.07 -12.02
N CYS A 25 16.66 -9.78 -12.26
CA CYS A 25 16.60 -9.21 -13.59
C CYS A 25 18.00 -8.91 -14.09
N ASP A 26 18.29 -9.40 -15.30
CA ASP A 26 19.47 -9.00 -16.03
C ASP A 26 19.21 -7.63 -16.67
N LEU A 27 19.94 -6.60 -16.22
CA LEU A 27 19.78 -5.25 -16.76
C LEU A 27 20.57 -5.14 -18.06
N PHE A 28 19.85 -4.88 -19.15
CA PHE A 28 20.44 -4.54 -20.45
C PHE A 28 20.08 -3.10 -20.81
N VAL A 29 21.08 -2.27 -21.15
CA VAL A 29 20.88 -0.85 -21.48
C VAL A 29 21.45 -0.56 -22.86
N ALA A 30 20.69 0.18 -23.68
CA ALA A 30 21.13 0.79 -24.94
C ALA A 30 20.89 2.30 -24.87
N LYS A 31 21.78 3.13 -25.45
CA LYS A 31 21.66 4.60 -25.35
C LYS A 31 20.68 5.19 -26.36
N SER A 32 20.25 4.38 -27.33
CA SER A 32 19.22 4.73 -28.30
C SER A 32 18.59 3.45 -28.88
N VAL A 33 17.52 3.62 -29.66
CA VAL A 33 16.82 2.51 -30.35
C VAL A 33 17.67 1.80 -31.41
N ASP A 34 18.76 2.45 -31.85
CA ASP A 34 19.65 1.95 -32.91
C ASP A 34 20.93 1.28 -32.35
N GLU A 35 21.11 1.24 -31.02
CA GLU A 35 22.29 0.67 -30.37
C GLU A 35 22.05 -0.72 -29.77
N ASP A 36 23.14 -1.50 -29.67
CA ASP A 36 23.13 -2.83 -29.05
C ASP A 36 22.95 -2.75 -27.52
N LEU A 37 22.30 -3.78 -26.97
CA LEU A 37 22.10 -3.96 -25.54
C LEU A 37 23.42 -4.31 -24.84
N THR A 38 23.85 -3.47 -23.89
CA THR A 38 24.99 -3.76 -23.00
C THR A 38 24.49 -4.35 -21.69
N TYR A 39 25.09 -5.46 -21.25
CA TYR A 39 24.76 -6.09 -19.96
C TYR A 39 25.40 -5.33 -18.79
N TYR A 40 24.58 -4.96 -17.80
CA TYR A 40 24.99 -4.16 -16.64
C TYR A 40 24.98 -4.95 -15.32
N GLY A 41 24.59 -6.23 -15.35
CA GLY A 41 24.58 -7.11 -14.18
C GLY A 41 23.17 -7.55 -13.78
N GLN A 42 23.14 -8.41 -12.77
CA GLN A 42 21.93 -8.97 -12.20
C GLN A 42 21.47 -8.10 -11.02
N TYR A 43 20.27 -7.55 -11.13
CA TYR A 43 19.63 -6.74 -10.10
C TYR A 43 18.47 -7.53 -9.49
N ASN A 44 18.12 -7.23 -8.24
CA ASN A 44 16.99 -7.85 -7.56
C ASN A 44 15.96 -6.77 -7.22
N MET A 45 14.81 -6.84 -7.88
CA MET A 45 13.62 -6.08 -7.49
C MET A 45 12.88 -6.94 -6.47
N ASN A 46 13.06 -6.62 -5.20
CA ASN A 46 12.40 -7.28 -4.07
C ASN A 46 10.87 -7.21 -4.23
N ASN A 47 10.18 -8.33 -4.12
CA ASN A 47 8.73 -8.38 -3.99
C ASN A 47 8.45 -9.35 -2.84
N GLU A 48 8.16 -8.81 -1.66
CA GLU A 48 7.51 -9.58 -0.60
C GLU A 48 6.31 -10.35 -1.17
N LYS A 49 6.08 -11.58 -0.71
CA LYS A 49 4.94 -12.43 -1.14
C LYS A 49 3.80 -12.39 -0.11
N SER A 50 2.64 -12.93 -0.47
CA SER A 50 1.61 -13.30 0.51
C SER A 50 2.24 -14.12 1.64
N ASP A 51 1.71 -14.01 2.85
CA ASP A 51 2.32 -14.52 4.09
C ASP A 51 3.60 -13.81 4.61
N SER A 52 4.00 -12.65 4.06
CA SER A 52 5.18 -11.89 4.57
C SER A 52 4.97 -11.19 5.92
N TYR A 53 3.80 -11.33 6.55
CA TYR A 53 3.48 -10.68 7.83
C TYR A 53 4.48 -10.95 8.97
N PRO A 54 5.18 -12.11 9.09
CA PRO A 54 6.20 -12.30 10.12
C PRO A 54 7.42 -11.39 9.89
N ILE A 55 7.81 -11.17 8.62
CA ILE A 55 8.93 -10.29 8.24
C ILE A 55 8.61 -8.83 8.62
N PHE A 56 7.34 -8.47 8.57
CA PHE A 56 6.86 -7.16 9.00
C PHE A 56 6.75 -7.01 10.52
N GLY A 57 7.03 -8.04 11.31
CA GLY A 57 6.85 -7.98 12.77
C GLY A 57 5.38 -7.88 13.18
N GLN A 58 4.49 -8.49 12.40
CA GLN A 58 3.06 -8.63 12.73
C GLN A 58 2.77 -9.96 13.44
N ASP A 59 3.73 -10.88 13.49
CA ASP A 59 3.63 -12.06 14.36
C ASP A 59 4.03 -11.72 15.80
N LYS A 60 3.47 -12.47 16.74
CA LYS A 60 3.74 -12.31 18.18
C LYS A 60 5.19 -12.56 18.54
N THR A 61 6.01 -13.12 17.65
CA THR A 61 7.42 -13.38 17.91
C THR A 61 8.29 -13.09 16.70
N ILE A 62 9.42 -12.41 16.90
CA ILE A 62 10.55 -12.42 15.97
C ILE A 62 11.72 -13.09 16.69
N GLY A 63 12.09 -14.30 16.28
CA GLY A 63 13.05 -15.12 17.04
C GLY A 63 12.46 -15.55 18.40
N GLU A 64 13.17 -15.27 19.49
CA GLU A 64 12.71 -15.56 20.86
C GLU A 64 11.94 -14.37 21.51
N GLU A 65 11.89 -13.20 20.86
CA GLU A 65 11.28 -11.99 21.42
C GLU A 65 9.78 -11.92 21.13
N GLN A 66 8.96 -11.72 22.17
CA GLN A 66 7.50 -11.63 22.04
C GLN A 66 7.01 -10.18 21.88
N TRP A 67 6.35 -9.86 20.76
CA TRP A 67 5.66 -8.60 20.52
C TRP A 67 4.43 -8.47 21.43
N GLY A 68 4.25 -7.27 21.99
CA GLY A 68 3.07 -6.94 22.82
C GLY A 68 3.26 -7.15 24.33
N THR A 69 4.48 -7.42 24.81
CA THR A 69 4.82 -7.42 26.24
C THR A 69 5.99 -6.47 26.54
N GLY A 70 5.83 -5.53 27.48
CA GLY A 70 6.92 -4.64 27.90
C GLY A 70 7.29 -3.52 26.91
N ASP A 71 8.56 -3.12 26.90
CA ASP A 71 9.13 -1.98 26.15
C ASP A 71 9.00 -2.08 24.61
N THR A 72 8.59 -3.22 24.06
CA THR A 72 8.38 -3.42 22.61
C THR A 72 7.19 -2.60 22.07
N LEU A 73 6.26 -2.17 22.94
CA LEU A 73 5.21 -1.22 22.58
C LEU A 73 5.76 0.18 22.28
N ASN A 74 7.02 0.49 22.61
CA ASN A 74 7.64 1.79 22.34
C ASN A 74 7.80 2.09 20.84
N TYR A 75 7.81 1.06 19.98
CA TYR A 75 7.91 1.21 18.52
C TYR A 75 6.59 1.58 17.83
N LEU A 76 5.44 1.36 18.47
CA LEU A 76 4.13 1.78 17.94
C LEU A 76 3.89 3.25 18.28
N GLN A 77 3.63 4.10 17.27
CA GLN A 77 3.28 5.50 17.48
C GLN A 77 1.92 5.60 18.16
N ALA A 78 1.85 6.23 19.34
CA ALA A 78 0.57 6.57 19.94
C ALA A 78 -0.04 7.77 19.21
N ASN A 79 -1.32 7.68 18.84
CA ASN A 79 -2.12 8.85 18.52
C ASN A 79 -2.87 9.33 19.78
N GLY A 80 -2.29 10.29 20.49
CA GLY A 80 -2.88 10.93 21.67
C GLY A 80 -2.75 10.10 22.96
N ASP A 81 -3.77 10.17 23.82
CA ASP A 81 -3.73 9.68 25.22
C ASP A 81 -4.24 8.22 25.40
N ARG A 82 -4.45 7.46 24.32
CA ARG A 82 -4.97 6.08 24.43
C ARG A 82 -3.85 5.09 24.77
N PRO A 83 -4.12 4.09 25.62
CA PRO A 83 -3.19 2.97 25.82
C PRO A 83 -2.90 2.28 24.48
N LYS A 84 -1.64 1.92 24.24
CA LYS A 84 -1.22 1.21 23.03
C LYS A 84 -1.78 -0.22 23.05
N GLU A 85 -2.51 -0.60 22.01
CA GLU A 85 -2.96 -1.98 21.79
C GLU A 85 -2.25 -2.52 20.55
N TYR A 86 -1.64 -3.70 20.66
CA TYR A 86 -1.06 -4.38 19.51
C TYR A 86 -2.19 -5.10 18.76
N LEU A 87 -2.55 -4.57 17.59
CA LEU A 87 -3.61 -5.06 16.73
C LEU A 87 -3.09 -5.10 15.28
N PRO A 88 -2.18 -6.03 14.96
CA PRO A 88 -1.64 -6.14 13.62
C PRO A 88 -2.71 -6.55 12.61
N ILE A 89 -2.72 -5.87 11.46
CA ILE A 89 -3.58 -6.18 10.32
C ILE A 89 -2.74 -6.02 9.06
N CYS A 90 -2.81 -6.97 8.15
CA CYS A 90 -2.23 -6.89 6.81
C CYS A 90 -3.26 -7.32 5.78
N ILE A 91 -3.58 -6.43 4.85
CA ILE A 91 -4.56 -6.66 3.80
C ILE A 91 -3.86 -6.50 2.46
N GLU A 92 -4.11 -7.43 1.55
CA GLU A 92 -3.72 -7.36 0.15
C GLU A 92 -4.90 -6.89 -0.70
N THR A 93 -4.62 -6.02 -1.68
CA THR A 93 -5.62 -5.55 -2.64
C THR A 93 -5.58 -6.37 -3.93
N LEU A 94 -6.68 -7.05 -4.24
CA LEU A 94 -6.71 -8.11 -5.26
C LEU A 94 -7.14 -7.65 -6.66
N ASN A 95 -8.07 -6.71 -6.73
CA ASN A 95 -8.84 -6.45 -7.94
C ASN A 95 -8.92 -4.96 -8.24
N ASN A 96 -8.32 -4.53 -9.36
CA ASN A 96 -8.24 -3.13 -9.76
C ASN A 96 -9.59 -2.42 -9.95
N SER A 97 -10.69 -3.17 -10.08
CA SER A 97 -12.03 -2.66 -10.33
C SER A 97 -12.95 -2.74 -9.11
N ASN A 98 -12.55 -3.46 -8.05
CA ASN A 98 -13.33 -3.57 -6.83
C ASN A 98 -13.26 -2.26 -6.01
N ASP A 99 -14.37 -1.87 -5.39
CA ASP A 99 -14.45 -0.61 -4.65
C ASP A 99 -13.46 -0.53 -3.48
N LEU A 100 -13.22 -1.63 -2.77
CA LEU A 100 -12.28 -1.66 -1.63
C LEU A 100 -10.83 -1.44 -2.05
N CYS A 101 -10.43 -2.02 -3.19
CA CYS A 101 -9.13 -1.81 -3.81
C CYS A 101 -8.90 -0.35 -4.24
N LEU A 102 -9.99 0.37 -4.52
CA LEU A 102 -9.99 1.80 -4.83
C LEU A 102 -10.18 2.69 -3.58
N PHE A 103 -10.06 2.11 -2.38
CA PHE A 103 -10.27 2.79 -1.10
C PHE A 103 -11.65 3.45 -0.96
N ARG A 104 -12.65 2.84 -1.60
CA ARG A 104 -14.05 3.27 -1.52
C ARG A 104 -14.75 2.43 -0.47
N TRP A 105 -15.59 3.08 0.32
CA TRP A 105 -16.17 2.48 1.50
C TRP A 105 -17.49 3.12 1.82
N LEU A 106 -18.46 2.30 2.20
CA LEU A 106 -19.69 2.76 2.82
C LEU A 106 -19.51 2.58 4.33
N PRO A 107 -19.47 3.65 5.16
CA PRO A 107 -19.28 3.53 6.60
C PRO A 107 -20.25 2.57 7.27
N SER A 108 -19.81 1.88 8.33
CA SER A 108 -20.68 0.96 9.10
C SER A 108 -21.91 1.63 9.73
N THR A 109 -21.93 2.96 9.79
CA THR A 109 -23.04 3.78 10.29
C THR A 109 -24.06 4.16 9.22
N GLU A 110 -23.76 3.95 7.95
CA GLU A 110 -24.66 4.26 6.84
C GLU A 110 -25.63 3.09 6.58
N PRO A 111 -26.85 3.36 6.07
CA PRO A 111 -27.74 2.30 5.61
C PRO A 111 -27.05 1.50 4.50
N ASP A 112 -27.41 0.22 4.38
CA ASP A 112 -26.90 -0.69 3.34
C ASP A 112 -25.39 -1.00 3.42
N HIS A 113 -24.71 -0.67 4.52
CA HIS A 113 -23.33 -1.10 4.75
C HIS A 113 -23.12 -2.60 4.56
N THR A 114 -23.99 -3.43 5.14
CA THR A 114 -23.90 -4.90 5.01
C THR A 114 -24.02 -5.35 3.55
N ASP A 115 -24.88 -4.70 2.77
CA ASP A 115 -25.03 -4.97 1.33
C ASP A 115 -23.73 -4.62 0.59
N PHE A 116 -23.14 -3.45 0.84
CA PHE A 116 -21.84 -3.09 0.26
C PHE A 116 -20.76 -4.13 0.54
N MET A 117 -20.68 -4.60 1.79
CA MET A 117 -19.67 -5.57 2.22
C MET A 117 -19.90 -6.96 1.62
N ASP A 118 -21.16 -7.41 1.53
CA ASP A 118 -21.53 -8.71 0.96
C ASP A 118 -21.05 -8.87 -0.49
N PHE A 119 -20.91 -7.76 -1.23
CA PHE A 119 -20.48 -7.78 -2.64
C PHE A 119 -19.02 -7.41 -2.85
N ASN A 120 -18.40 -6.63 -1.95
CA ASN A 120 -17.08 -6.07 -2.21
C ASN A 120 -15.95 -6.66 -1.36
N PHE A 121 -16.22 -7.19 -0.16
CA PHE A 121 -15.15 -7.57 0.78
C PHE A 121 -14.24 -8.68 0.29
N ASP A 122 -14.80 -9.87 0.12
CA ASP A 122 -14.02 -11.07 -0.24
C ASP A 122 -13.43 -10.99 -1.65
N GLY A 123 -14.01 -10.17 -2.53
CA GLY A 123 -13.48 -9.92 -3.89
C GLY A 123 -12.46 -8.78 -3.98
N GLY A 124 -12.27 -8.03 -2.89
CA GLY A 124 -11.42 -6.84 -2.85
C GLY A 124 -10.20 -7.00 -1.96
N PHE A 125 -10.37 -7.62 -0.79
CA PHE A 125 -9.36 -7.74 0.24
C PHE A 125 -9.07 -9.20 0.58
N GLU A 126 -7.78 -9.53 0.61
CA GLU A 126 -7.28 -10.77 1.21
C GLU A 126 -6.50 -10.43 2.48
N PHE A 127 -6.82 -11.08 3.59
CA PHE A 127 -6.11 -10.84 4.83
C PHE A 127 -4.88 -11.72 4.90
N ASN A 128 -3.71 -11.08 4.80
CA ASN A 128 -2.43 -11.70 5.09
C ASN A 128 -2.18 -11.80 6.60
N HIS A 129 -2.79 -10.92 7.41
CA HIS A 129 -2.74 -11.04 8.86
C HIS A 129 -3.94 -10.37 9.55
N PRO A 130 -4.58 -11.06 10.53
CA PRO A 130 -4.62 -12.50 10.68
C PRO A 130 -5.00 -13.16 9.36
N LYS A 131 -4.39 -14.29 9.05
CA LYS A 131 -4.57 -14.93 7.75
C LYS A 131 -6.01 -15.40 7.56
N ASP A 132 -6.45 -15.44 6.30
CA ASP A 132 -7.66 -16.13 5.85
C ASP A 132 -8.94 -15.63 6.55
N VAL A 133 -9.03 -14.32 6.79
CA VAL A 133 -10.23 -13.67 7.35
C VAL A 133 -11.16 -13.23 6.22
N PHE A 134 -12.43 -13.62 6.30
CA PHE A 134 -13.45 -13.37 5.27
C PHE A 134 -14.67 -12.62 5.83
N TRP A 135 -15.50 -12.07 4.95
CA TRP A 135 -16.75 -11.42 5.30
C TRP A 135 -17.93 -12.38 5.46
N ASN A 136 -18.07 -13.38 4.59
CA ASN A 136 -19.18 -14.35 4.70
C ASN A 136 -18.71 -15.81 4.83
N ASP A 137 -17.77 -16.28 4.01
CA ASP A 137 -17.17 -17.63 4.16
C ASP A 137 -16.00 -17.77 3.17
N GLY A 138 -14.84 -18.27 3.61
CA GLY A 138 -13.71 -18.57 2.72
C GLY A 138 -13.83 -19.92 2.01
N GLY A 139 -14.80 -20.74 2.43
CA GLY A 139 -15.05 -22.08 1.90
C GLY A 139 -14.33 -23.22 2.62
N GLY A 140 -13.56 -22.92 3.67
CA GLY A 140 -12.86 -23.84 4.58
C GLY A 140 -13.53 -23.97 5.96
N ASP A 141 -12.81 -24.52 6.95
CA ASP A 141 -13.33 -24.69 8.32
C ASP A 141 -13.18 -23.38 9.11
N ALA A 142 -14.19 -23.04 9.93
CA ALA A 142 -14.29 -21.77 10.67
C ALA A 142 -13.16 -21.55 11.71
N GLU A 143 -12.43 -22.60 12.10
CA GLU A 143 -11.22 -22.47 12.92
C GLU A 143 -10.01 -21.94 12.13
N GLU A 144 -9.96 -22.18 10.82
CA GLU A 144 -8.90 -21.72 9.91
C GLU A 144 -9.31 -20.46 9.15
N GLU A 145 -10.61 -20.26 8.90
CA GLU A 145 -11.14 -19.16 8.08
C GLU A 145 -12.25 -18.37 8.81
N PRO A 146 -11.88 -17.46 9.73
CA PRO A 146 -12.86 -16.72 10.53
C PRO A 146 -13.74 -15.79 9.68
N ASN A 147 -15.06 -15.88 9.90
CA ASN A 147 -16.05 -14.97 9.33
C ASN A 147 -16.20 -13.70 10.19
N ILE A 148 -15.65 -12.58 9.74
CA ILE A 148 -15.65 -11.31 10.49
C ILE A 148 -17.04 -10.72 10.71
N LYS A 149 -18.03 -11.04 9.88
CA LYS A 149 -19.43 -10.56 10.03
C LYS A 149 -20.10 -11.13 11.26
N GLU A 150 -19.77 -12.37 11.64
CA GLU A 150 -20.27 -13.00 12.88
C GLU A 150 -19.63 -12.41 14.15
N HIS A 151 -18.43 -11.84 14.00
CA HIS A 151 -17.71 -11.21 15.11
C HIS A 151 -18.14 -9.78 15.39
N LEU A 152 -18.94 -9.14 14.53
CA LEU A 152 -19.32 -7.73 14.70
C LEU A 152 -20.05 -7.47 16.03
N GLY A 153 -19.55 -6.51 16.80
CA GLY A 153 -20.13 -6.11 18.08
C GLY A 153 -19.77 -7.01 19.27
N THR A 154 -18.99 -8.08 19.07
CA THR A 154 -18.57 -8.99 20.14
C THR A 154 -17.47 -8.42 21.04
N GLY A 155 -16.70 -7.44 20.55
CA GLY A 155 -15.53 -6.88 21.24
C GLY A 155 -14.27 -7.72 21.18
N ASP A 156 -14.28 -8.85 20.45
CA ASP A 156 -13.11 -9.69 20.28
C ASP A 156 -12.08 -9.09 19.29
N LYS A 157 -11.03 -9.86 18.96
CA LYS A 157 -9.96 -9.38 18.08
C LYS A 157 -10.48 -9.04 16.68
N TYR A 158 -11.42 -9.81 16.13
CA TYR A 158 -11.93 -9.64 14.77
C TYR A 158 -12.87 -8.43 14.70
N ASP A 159 -13.72 -8.23 15.71
CA ASP A 159 -14.52 -7.00 15.86
C ASP A 159 -13.63 -5.74 15.91
N LYS A 160 -12.54 -5.79 16.69
CA LYS A 160 -11.58 -4.68 16.81
C LYS A 160 -10.87 -4.39 15.50
N MET A 161 -10.45 -5.42 14.77
CA MET A 161 -9.81 -5.26 13.46
C MET A 161 -10.77 -4.63 12.45
N TYR A 162 -12.01 -5.12 12.39
CA TYR A 162 -13.02 -4.54 11.51
C TYR A 162 -13.24 -3.06 11.85
N LYS A 163 -13.35 -2.70 13.15
CA LYS A 163 -13.45 -1.29 13.58
C LYS A 163 -12.25 -0.44 13.19
N ALA A 164 -11.03 -1.01 13.19
CA ALA A 164 -9.83 -0.33 12.73
C ALA A 164 -9.88 -0.03 11.22
N LEU A 165 -10.30 -1.02 10.42
CA LEU A 165 -10.49 -0.88 8.97
C LEU A 165 -11.60 0.13 8.66
N ASP A 166 -12.79 -0.04 9.25
CA ASP A 166 -13.94 0.86 9.09
C ASP A 166 -13.57 2.29 9.51
N ARG A 167 -12.80 2.48 10.59
CA ARG A 167 -12.31 3.80 11.00
C ARG A 167 -11.48 4.47 9.90
N MET A 168 -10.52 3.75 9.32
CA MET A 168 -9.61 4.29 8.30
C MET A 168 -10.36 4.56 6.99
N MET A 169 -11.19 3.63 6.55
CA MET A 169 -11.93 3.74 5.29
C MET A 169 -13.09 4.74 5.37
N SER A 170 -13.81 4.81 6.50
CA SER A 170 -14.84 5.83 6.75
C SER A 170 -14.28 7.24 6.81
N PHE A 171 -13.03 7.41 7.29
CA PHE A 171 -12.34 8.70 7.21
C PHE A 171 -12.16 9.15 5.76
N LEU A 172 -11.75 8.25 4.85
CA LEU A 172 -11.64 8.56 3.42
C LEU A 172 -12.99 8.91 2.81
N TYR A 173 -14.03 8.12 3.09
CA TYR A 173 -15.41 8.43 2.65
C TYR A 173 -15.86 9.82 3.07
N LYS A 174 -15.66 10.18 4.35
CA LYS A 174 -15.97 11.52 4.88
C LYS A 174 -15.22 12.61 4.11
N CYS A 175 -13.93 12.42 3.88
CA CYS A 175 -13.10 13.37 3.14
C CYS A 175 -13.57 13.52 1.70
N VAL A 176 -13.99 12.44 1.02
CA VAL A 176 -14.51 12.53 -0.34
C VAL A 176 -15.86 13.26 -0.39
N LYS A 177 -16.78 13.04 0.56
CA LYS A 177 -18.08 13.75 0.62
C LYS A 177 -17.96 15.27 0.76
N GLU A 178 -16.89 15.80 1.32
CA GLU A 178 -16.70 17.26 1.40
C GLU A 178 -16.07 17.86 0.13
N THR A 179 -15.52 17.04 -0.77
CA THR A 179 -14.90 17.53 -2.00
C THR A 179 -15.95 17.90 -3.06
N PRO A 180 -15.63 18.83 -3.99
CA PRO A 180 -16.45 19.03 -5.18
C PRO A 180 -16.70 17.76 -6.00
N ALA A 181 -15.72 16.84 -6.06
CA ALA A 181 -15.85 15.55 -6.77
C ALA A 181 -16.91 14.63 -6.14
N GLY A 182 -16.92 14.53 -4.81
CA GLY A 182 -17.70 13.52 -4.08
C GLY A 182 -18.94 14.03 -3.36
N LYS A 183 -19.21 15.34 -3.34
CA LYS A 183 -20.37 15.90 -2.59
C LYS A 183 -21.74 15.31 -2.98
N ASN A 184 -21.86 14.76 -4.19
CA ASN A 184 -23.09 14.15 -4.68
C ASN A 184 -23.03 12.61 -4.64
N LEU A 185 -22.00 12.03 -4.01
CA LEU A 185 -21.82 10.59 -4.00
C LEU A 185 -22.98 9.90 -3.27
N THR A 186 -23.42 8.79 -3.83
CA THR A 186 -24.46 7.93 -3.27
C THR A 186 -24.14 6.47 -3.53
N TYR A 187 -24.36 5.61 -2.54
CA TYR A 187 -24.28 4.16 -2.75
C TYR A 187 -25.48 3.67 -3.56
N ASN A 188 -25.23 2.81 -4.55
CA ASN A 188 -26.25 2.22 -5.40
C ASN A 188 -26.28 0.69 -5.20
N LYS A 189 -27.41 0.19 -4.70
CA LYS A 189 -27.62 -1.24 -4.42
C LYS A 189 -27.82 -2.12 -5.66
N GLU A 190 -28.09 -1.54 -6.83
CA GLU A 190 -28.22 -2.32 -8.06
C GLU A 190 -26.86 -2.65 -8.64
N THR A 191 -25.88 -1.76 -8.45
CA THR A 191 -24.52 -1.91 -8.98
C THR A 191 -23.48 -2.25 -7.90
N HIS A 192 -23.88 -2.19 -6.63
CA HIS A 192 -23.04 -2.36 -5.45
C HIS A 192 -21.80 -1.46 -5.43
N THR A 193 -21.92 -0.26 -6.01
CA THR A 193 -20.86 0.76 -6.10
C THR A 193 -21.40 2.17 -5.85
N PHE A 194 -20.56 3.20 -6.08
CA PHE A 194 -20.88 4.60 -5.83
C PHE A 194 -21.18 5.38 -7.12
N ASP A 195 -22.38 5.95 -7.19
CA ASP A 195 -22.78 6.92 -8.20
C ASP A 195 -22.44 8.35 -7.75
N GLY A 196 -22.48 9.30 -8.69
CA GLY A 196 -22.42 10.74 -8.38
C GLY A 196 -21.03 11.29 -8.04
N VAL A 197 -19.97 10.48 -8.17
CA VAL A 197 -18.58 10.93 -8.03
C VAL A 197 -18.04 11.40 -9.37
N ASP A 198 -17.56 12.64 -9.42
CA ASP A 198 -16.94 13.23 -10.61
C ASP A 198 -15.43 12.95 -10.65
N TYR A 199 -15.04 11.94 -11.45
CA TYR A 199 -13.66 11.55 -11.68
C TYR A 199 -13.00 12.25 -12.87
N GLU A 200 -13.67 13.18 -13.56
CA GLU A 200 -13.13 13.77 -14.78
C GLU A 200 -11.89 14.62 -14.49
N ASP A 201 -10.86 14.47 -15.32
CA ASP A 201 -9.63 15.28 -15.24
C ASP A 201 -9.83 16.69 -15.85
N ASP A 202 -8.90 17.62 -15.55
CA ASP A 202 -8.80 18.90 -16.26
C ASP A 202 -8.00 18.71 -17.55
N GLY A 203 -8.66 18.11 -18.54
CA GLY A 203 -8.00 17.63 -19.75
C GLY A 203 -7.08 16.45 -19.44
N ASN A 204 -5.77 16.63 -19.61
CA ASN A 204 -4.73 15.63 -19.28
C ASN A 204 -4.04 15.94 -17.94
N LYS A 205 -4.68 16.69 -17.05
CA LYS A 205 -4.11 17.12 -15.77
C LYS A 205 -5.01 16.74 -14.61
N PHE A 206 -4.38 16.37 -13.50
CA PHE A 206 -5.11 16.09 -12.27
C PHE A 206 -5.88 17.35 -11.78
N PRO A 207 -7.18 17.25 -11.49
CA PRO A 207 -8.02 18.38 -11.11
C PRO A 207 -7.92 18.67 -9.61
N THR A 208 -6.78 19.22 -9.14
CA THR A 208 -6.47 19.41 -7.71
C THR A 208 -7.61 20.05 -6.90
N ALA A 209 -8.22 21.13 -7.38
CA ALA A 209 -9.28 21.83 -6.67
C ALA A 209 -10.55 20.99 -6.50
N LYS A 210 -10.80 20.03 -7.39
CA LYS A 210 -11.96 19.13 -7.34
C LYS A 210 -11.87 18.13 -6.18
N TRP A 211 -10.66 17.80 -5.75
CA TRP A 211 -10.36 16.84 -4.68
C TRP A 211 -9.81 17.48 -3.40
N ALA A 212 -9.90 18.81 -3.29
CA ALA A 212 -9.50 19.53 -2.08
C ALA A 212 -10.45 19.18 -0.91
N SER A 213 -9.87 18.74 0.21
CA SER A 213 -10.53 18.29 1.43
C SER A 213 -9.80 18.89 2.65
N PRO A 214 -10.37 19.94 3.28
CA PRO A 214 -9.83 20.51 4.51
C PRO A 214 -9.64 19.47 5.62
N THR A 215 -10.56 18.51 5.74
CA THR A 215 -10.48 17.44 6.73
C THR A 215 -9.30 16.51 6.45
N PHE A 216 -9.13 16.07 5.19
CA PHE A 216 -8.00 15.20 4.84
C PHE A 216 -6.67 15.89 5.10
N LYS A 217 -6.55 17.15 4.67
CA LYS A 217 -5.33 17.95 4.87
C LYS A 217 -4.96 18.10 6.35
N ALA A 218 -5.93 18.25 7.23
CA ALA A 218 -5.71 18.44 8.66
C ALA A 218 -5.51 17.12 9.44
N GLU A 219 -6.13 16.04 9.00
CA GLU A 219 -6.30 14.85 9.84
C GLU A 219 -5.70 13.56 9.28
N ALA A 220 -5.28 13.51 8.03
CA ALA A 220 -4.78 12.27 7.41
C ALA A 220 -3.59 11.66 8.18
N GLY A 221 -2.75 12.48 8.81
CA GLY A 221 -1.66 12.02 9.68
C GLY A 221 -2.10 11.29 10.96
N LYS A 222 -3.40 11.25 11.27
CA LYS A 222 -3.97 10.44 12.37
C LYS A 222 -4.36 9.02 11.91
N TYR A 223 -4.28 8.73 10.61
CA TYR A 223 -4.70 7.48 10.00
C TYR A 223 -3.59 6.84 9.17
N PHE A 224 -2.74 7.64 8.52
CA PHE A 224 -1.67 7.15 7.66
C PHE A 224 -0.33 7.74 8.04
N ASN A 225 0.72 6.94 7.90
CA ASN A 225 2.08 7.46 7.90
C ASN A 225 2.32 8.23 6.60
N LEU A 226 2.13 9.55 6.65
CA LEU A 226 2.15 10.39 5.46
C LEU A 226 3.46 10.34 4.66
N PRO A 227 4.66 10.31 5.28
CA PRO A 227 5.91 10.14 4.52
C PRO A 227 5.99 8.79 3.79
N ASN A 228 5.58 7.68 4.42
CA ASN A 228 5.51 6.38 3.75
C ASN A 228 4.52 6.41 2.58
N LEU A 229 3.34 6.97 2.78
CA LEU A 229 2.31 7.04 1.77
C LEU A 229 2.73 7.91 0.56
N ALA A 230 3.39 9.04 0.83
CA ALA A 230 3.99 9.89 -0.20
C ALA A 230 5.12 9.18 -0.96
N ALA A 231 6.03 8.52 -0.25
CA ALA A 231 7.13 7.76 -0.86
C ALA A 231 6.61 6.62 -1.76
N TYR A 232 5.60 5.89 -1.30
CA TYR A 232 4.94 4.84 -2.09
C TYR A 232 4.36 5.41 -3.39
N TYR A 233 3.57 6.49 -3.29
CA TYR A 233 2.96 7.12 -4.46
C TYR A 233 4.01 7.57 -5.48
N LEU A 234 5.08 8.23 -5.00
CA LEU A 234 6.19 8.67 -5.86
C LEU A 234 6.89 7.49 -6.52
N TYR A 235 7.18 6.42 -5.78
CA TYR A 235 7.79 5.21 -6.33
C TYR A 235 6.96 4.63 -7.48
N VAL A 236 5.65 4.47 -7.27
CA VAL A 236 4.74 3.93 -8.28
C VAL A 236 4.66 4.81 -9.52
N GLN A 237 4.63 6.14 -9.35
CA GLN A 237 4.61 7.06 -10.49
C GLN A 237 5.93 7.02 -11.29
N PHE A 238 7.08 7.06 -10.63
CA PHE A 238 8.38 7.03 -11.31
C PHE A 238 8.64 5.72 -12.03
N ASN A 239 8.24 4.60 -11.42
CA ASN A 239 8.46 3.28 -12.00
C ASN A 239 7.31 2.82 -12.88
N LEU A 240 6.27 3.62 -13.16
CA LEU A 240 5.10 3.18 -13.93
C LEU A 240 4.50 1.87 -13.40
N GLY A 241 4.30 1.77 -12.09
CA GLY A 241 3.62 0.61 -11.49
C GLY A 241 2.15 0.62 -11.89
N VAL A 242 1.82 -0.02 -13.02
CA VAL A 242 0.53 0.17 -13.72
C VAL A 242 -0.66 -0.22 -12.86
N ASP A 243 -0.48 -1.16 -11.95
CA ASP A 243 -1.57 -1.72 -11.15
C ASP A 243 -1.53 -1.29 -9.68
N GLN A 244 -0.42 -0.68 -9.25
CA GLN A 244 0.00 -0.44 -7.87
C GLN A 244 -0.77 0.68 -7.14
N LEU A 245 -1.76 1.29 -7.78
CA LEU A 245 -2.65 2.26 -7.13
C LEU A 245 -4.07 1.71 -6.91
N ALA A 246 -4.32 0.45 -7.28
CA ALA A 246 -5.59 -0.24 -7.03
C ALA A 246 -5.38 -1.67 -6.52
N LYS A 247 -4.50 -2.45 -7.15
CA LYS A 247 -4.13 -3.79 -6.68
C LYS A 247 -2.66 -3.84 -6.27
N ASN A 248 -2.21 -5.00 -5.82
CA ASN A 248 -0.82 -5.29 -5.51
C ASN A 248 -0.23 -4.39 -4.39
N MET A 249 -1.09 -3.94 -3.47
CA MET A 249 -0.69 -3.22 -2.27
C MET A 249 -0.86 -4.11 -1.05
N LEU A 250 0.13 -4.09 -0.16
CA LEU A 250 -0.05 -4.53 1.22
C LEU A 250 -0.38 -3.31 2.08
N VAL A 251 -1.61 -3.24 2.57
CA VAL A 251 -2.12 -2.20 3.47
C VAL A 251 -2.04 -2.73 4.90
N ARG A 252 -1.21 -2.08 5.73
CA ARG A 252 -0.73 -2.66 6.99
C ARG A 252 -0.92 -1.72 8.17
N THR A 253 -1.18 -2.30 9.33
CA THR A 253 -1.08 -1.63 10.63
C THR A 253 -0.56 -2.60 11.69
N TRP A 254 -0.04 -2.07 12.78
CA TRP A 254 0.36 -2.84 13.97
C TRP A 254 -0.49 -2.50 15.20
N ASP A 255 -1.24 -1.40 15.16
CA ASP A 255 -2.00 -0.86 16.29
C ASP A 255 -3.48 -0.62 15.97
N GLY A 256 -3.92 -0.88 14.74
CA GLY A 256 -5.28 -0.59 14.27
C GLY A 256 -5.57 0.90 14.06
N VAL A 257 -4.56 1.77 14.20
CA VAL A 257 -4.73 3.22 14.22
C VAL A 257 -3.98 3.89 13.08
N MET A 258 -2.69 3.61 12.97
CA MET A 258 -1.82 4.14 11.92
C MET A 258 -1.66 3.09 10.83
N TRP A 259 -1.73 3.50 9.57
CA TRP A 259 -1.67 2.61 8.42
C TRP A 259 -0.50 2.98 7.50
N TRP A 260 0.06 1.94 6.88
CA TRP A 260 1.17 1.98 5.95
C TRP A 260 0.81 1.22 4.68
N ILE A 261 1.40 1.63 3.55
CA ILE A 261 1.30 0.89 2.30
C ILE A 261 2.68 0.36 1.93
N THR A 262 2.71 -0.87 1.46
CA THR A 262 3.93 -1.57 1.07
C THR A 262 3.77 -2.16 -0.29
N TYR A 263 4.86 -2.02 -1.03
CA TYR A 263 4.99 -2.51 -2.38
C TYR A 263 5.02 -4.03 -2.37
N TYR A 264 4.27 -4.61 -3.29
CA TYR A 264 4.05 -6.04 -3.41
C TYR A 264 3.77 -6.34 -4.88
N ASP A 265 4.17 -7.50 -5.38
CA ASP A 265 3.85 -7.96 -6.75
C ASP A 265 4.03 -6.88 -7.84
N GLY A 266 5.24 -6.34 -7.88
CA GLY A 266 5.70 -5.27 -8.76
C GLY A 266 6.29 -5.66 -10.10
N ASP A 267 6.01 -6.85 -10.61
CA ASP A 267 6.56 -7.33 -11.89
C ASP A 267 6.10 -6.48 -13.10
N CYS A 268 4.93 -5.84 -13.00
CA CYS A 268 4.35 -4.92 -14.01
C CYS A 268 4.72 -3.45 -13.76
N GLN A 269 5.99 -3.12 -14.04
CA GLN A 269 6.53 -1.77 -13.93
C GLN A 269 7.57 -1.48 -15.02
N LEU A 270 8.10 -0.26 -15.04
CA LEU A 270 9.14 0.24 -15.96
C LEU A 270 8.74 0.10 -17.43
N GLY A 271 7.46 0.35 -17.71
CA GLY A 271 6.87 0.23 -19.04
C GLY A 271 6.50 -1.19 -19.43
N SER A 272 6.78 -2.19 -18.59
CA SER A 272 6.31 -3.57 -18.75
C SER A 272 4.88 -3.73 -18.24
N ASP A 273 4.11 -4.60 -18.88
CA ASP A 273 2.78 -5.02 -18.42
C ASP A 273 2.73 -6.53 -18.13
N ASN A 274 1.56 -7.05 -17.73
CA ASN A 274 1.33 -8.47 -17.42
C ASN A 274 1.62 -9.42 -18.61
N LYS A 275 1.90 -8.89 -19.81
CA LYS A 275 2.27 -9.66 -21.00
C LYS A 275 3.78 -9.59 -21.29
N SER A 276 4.56 -8.99 -20.40
CA SER A 276 6.02 -8.84 -20.45
C SER A 276 6.55 -8.04 -21.65
N PHE A 277 5.71 -7.22 -22.27
CA PHE A 277 6.14 -6.32 -23.35
C PHE A 277 6.26 -4.89 -22.81
N LEU A 278 7.23 -4.13 -23.35
CA LEU A 278 7.33 -2.69 -23.14
C LEU A 278 6.18 -1.98 -23.87
N THR A 279 5.03 -1.87 -23.21
CA THR A 279 3.84 -1.19 -23.73
C THR A 279 3.67 0.21 -23.14
N GLY A 280 4.32 0.50 -22.01
CA GLY A 280 4.38 1.83 -21.42
C GLY A 280 5.43 2.71 -22.09
N LYS A 281 5.09 3.98 -22.29
CA LYS A 281 6.02 5.02 -22.76
C LYS A 281 6.69 5.70 -21.57
N TYR A 282 7.86 6.29 -21.81
CA TYR A 282 8.61 7.02 -20.78
C TYR A 282 7.86 8.26 -20.23
N ASP A 283 6.87 8.77 -20.97
CA ASP A 283 6.02 9.91 -20.61
C ASP A 283 4.61 9.49 -20.15
N ASP A 284 4.34 8.19 -20.06
CA ASP A 284 3.11 7.71 -19.45
C ASP A 284 3.05 8.13 -17.98
N ASN A 285 1.86 8.39 -17.48
CA ASN A 285 1.60 8.71 -16.08
C ASN A 285 0.15 8.37 -15.75
N ARG A 286 -0.28 8.67 -14.52
CA ARG A 286 -1.62 8.39 -14.05
C ARG A 286 -2.75 8.97 -14.91
N GLN A 287 -2.53 10.13 -15.56
CA GLN A 287 -3.52 10.77 -16.43
C GLN A 287 -3.46 10.26 -17.87
N THR A 288 -2.47 9.43 -18.23
CA THR A 288 -2.36 8.93 -19.60
C THR A 288 -3.46 7.93 -19.91
N LYS A 289 -4.18 8.20 -21.01
CA LYS A 289 -5.20 7.31 -21.58
C LYS A 289 -4.71 6.67 -22.87
N ARG A 290 -5.09 5.41 -23.09
CA ARG A 290 -4.91 4.66 -24.33
C ARG A 290 -6.20 3.91 -24.63
N ASP A 291 -6.73 4.10 -25.83
CA ASP A 291 -7.99 3.47 -26.27
C ASP A 291 -9.17 3.67 -25.31
N GLY A 292 -9.22 4.85 -24.66
CA GLY A 292 -10.28 5.23 -23.72
C GLY A 292 -10.08 4.75 -22.27
N ALA A 293 -9.06 3.94 -21.99
CA ALA A 293 -8.72 3.48 -20.64
C ALA A 293 -7.47 4.17 -20.10
N TYR A 294 -7.37 4.35 -18.78
CA TYR A 294 -6.15 4.83 -18.15
C TYR A 294 -5.07 3.74 -18.19
N VAL A 295 -3.84 4.13 -18.50
CA VAL A 295 -2.68 3.21 -18.54
C VAL A 295 -2.38 2.69 -17.13
N MET A 296 -2.44 3.58 -16.13
CA MET A 296 -2.34 3.21 -14.72
C MET A 296 -3.72 3.01 -14.10
N GLN A 297 -3.94 1.87 -13.47
CA GLN A 297 -5.09 1.60 -12.62
C GLN A 297 -5.05 2.47 -11.37
N GLY A 298 -6.18 2.54 -10.65
CA GLY A 298 -6.29 3.39 -9.46
C GLY A 298 -6.56 4.86 -9.76
N HIS A 299 -6.87 5.22 -11.02
CA HIS A 299 -7.32 6.56 -11.38
C HIS A 299 -8.52 7.03 -10.53
N ASN A 300 -9.43 6.11 -10.24
CA ASN A 300 -10.65 6.43 -9.48
C ASN A 300 -10.53 6.10 -7.98
N SER A 301 -9.30 5.90 -7.47
CA SER A 301 -9.03 5.65 -6.06
C SER A 301 -9.24 6.90 -5.20
N TRP A 302 -10.02 6.79 -4.14
CA TRP A 302 -10.29 7.90 -3.23
C TRP A 302 -9.04 8.35 -2.48
N LEU A 303 -8.23 7.41 -1.97
CA LEU A 303 -7.00 7.72 -1.25
C LEU A 303 -6.03 8.54 -2.11
N TRP A 304 -5.75 8.06 -3.32
CA TRP A 304 -4.74 8.69 -4.18
C TRP A 304 -5.21 10.05 -4.73
N ASN A 305 -6.50 10.18 -5.05
CA ASN A 305 -7.07 11.46 -5.42
C ASN A 305 -7.03 12.48 -4.26
N LEU A 306 -7.29 12.04 -3.02
CA LEU A 306 -7.16 12.89 -1.83
C LEU A 306 -5.70 13.30 -1.57
N ILE A 307 -4.73 12.39 -1.75
CA ILE A 307 -3.30 12.70 -1.64
C ILE A 307 -2.90 13.80 -2.63
N LEU A 308 -3.25 13.64 -3.91
CA LEU A 308 -2.93 14.64 -4.93
C LEU A 308 -3.65 15.98 -4.71
N GLY A 309 -4.89 15.94 -4.22
CA GLY A 309 -5.67 17.14 -3.92
C GLY A 309 -5.13 17.97 -2.74
N ASN A 310 -4.42 17.34 -1.80
CA ASN A 310 -4.19 17.92 -0.47
C ASN A 310 -2.74 17.88 0.03
N MET A 311 -1.90 17.00 -0.50
CA MET A 311 -0.54 16.72 0.01
C MET A 311 0.58 17.07 -0.98
N GLY A 312 0.33 17.93 -1.96
CA GLY A 312 1.33 18.33 -2.97
C GLY A 312 2.66 18.81 -2.36
N ASN A 313 2.61 19.65 -1.32
CA ASN A 313 3.82 20.12 -0.63
C ASN A 313 4.62 18.97 0.02
N LEU A 314 3.94 17.97 0.57
CA LEU A 314 4.60 16.81 1.17
C LEU A 314 5.23 15.92 0.10
N LEU A 315 4.53 15.71 -1.03
CA LEU A 315 5.08 14.98 -2.17
C LEU A 315 6.36 15.66 -2.68
N GLU A 316 6.34 16.99 -2.82
CA GLU A 316 7.54 17.76 -3.20
C GLU A 316 8.66 17.64 -2.17
N GLU A 317 8.34 17.73 -0.88
CA GLU A 317 9.31 17.61 0.21
C GLU A 317 9.98 16.23 0.24
N VAL A 318 9.19 15.15 0.21
CA VAL A 318 9.70 13.77 0.14
C VAL A 318 10.55 13.58 -1.12
N MET A 319 10.09 14.12 -2.26
CA MET A 319 10.80 14.00 -3.53
C MET A 319 12.18 14.69 -3.48
N THR A 320 12.25 15.91 -2.96
CA THR A 320 13.39 16.80 -3.19
C THR A 320 14.33 16.94 -1.98
N ARG A 321 13.81 16.82 -0.76
CA ARG A 321 14.56 17.08 0.49
C ARG A 321 14.62 15.87 1.42
N GLY A 322 13.58 15.04 1.40
CA GLY A 322 13.37 14.02 2.43
C GLY A 322 12.73 14.63 3.69
N VAL A 323 12.15 13.78 4.53
CA VAL A 323 11.38 14.19 5.73
C VAL A 323 12.11 13.74 6.98
N ASN A 324 12.10 14.55 8.04
CA ASN A 324 12.68 14.23 9.36
C ASN A 324 14.16 13.82 9.33
N GLY A 325 14.98 14.48 8.50
CA GLY A 325 16.40 14.13 8.33
C GLY A 325 16.64 12.88 7.47
N GLY A 326 15.57 12.27 6.95
CA GLY A 326 15.65 11.25 5.91
C GLY A 326 16.15 11.84 4.60
N THR A 327 16.67 10.97 3.73
CA THR A 327 17.13 11.38 2.41
C THR A 327 15.94 11.61 1.47
N SER A 328 16.07 12.56 0.55
CA SER A 328 15.10 12.73 -0.54
C SER A 328 14.98 11.49 -1.42
N PHE A 329 13.77 11.26 -1.96
CA PHE A 329 13.50 10.17 -2.89
C PHE A 329 14.42 10.26 -4.13
N MET A 330 14.62 11.46 -4.68
CA MET A 330 15.50 11.66 -5.84
C MET A 330 16.96 11.29 -5.58
N SER A 331 17.44 11.37 -4.34
CA SER A 331 18.80 10.95 -4.03
C SER A 331 19.01 9.45 -4.22
N ALA A 332 17.96 8.64 -4.08
CA ALA A 332 18.02 7.20 -4.37
C ALA A 332 18.31 6.90 -5.84
N PHE A 333 17.96 7.82 -6.75
CA PHE A 333 18.23 7.73 -8.18
C PHE A 333 19.48 8.51 -8.61
N SER A 334 20.15 9.19 -7.68
CA SER A 334 21.39 9.89 -7.98
C SER A 334 22.56 8.91 -7.98
N ILE A 335 23.27 8.83 -9.11
CA ILE A 335 24.48 8.00 -9.30
C ILE A 335 25.49 8.24 -8.16
N GLN A 336 25.59 9.48 -7.67
CA GLN A 336 26.53 9.86 -6.62
C GLN A 336 26.28 9.11 -5.29
N LYS A 337 25.01 8.92 -4.89
CA LYS A 337 24.71 8.17 -3.67
C LYS A 337 24.95 6.67 -3.82
N ALA A 338 24.69 6.10 -4.99
CA ALA A 338 25.03 4.70 -5.26
C ALA A 338 26.55 4.51 -5.18
N VAL A 339 27.33 5.41 -5.78
CA VAL A 339 28.80 5.46 -5.65
C VAL A 339 29.20 5.57 -4.17
N ASP A 340 28.64 6.50 -3.41
CA ASP A 340 29.00 6.68 -1.99
C ASP A 340 28.65 5.44 -1.13
N HIS A 341 27.51 4.77 -1.39
CA HIS A 341 27.07 3.58 -0.65
C HIS A 341 27.96 2.36 -0.90
N PHE A 342 28.45 2.19 -2.13
CA PHE A 342 29.35 1.08 -2.51
C PHE A 342 30.84 1.39 -2.26
N ASP A 343 31.27 2.65 -2.34
CA ASP A 343 32.68 3.00 -2.21
C ASP A 343 33.12 3.34 -0.78
N THR A 344 32.25 3.82 0.11
CA THR A 344 32.72 4.43 1.38
C THR A 344 32.23 3.79 2.68
N GLU A 345 31.08 3.11 2.70
CA GLU A 345 30.51 2.57 3.95
C GLU A 345 30.39 1.05 4.02
N GLN A 346 30.26 0.33 2.90
CA GLN A 346 30.19 -1.16 2.91
C GLN A 346 31.53 -1.86 2.68
N MET A 347 32.59 -1.14 2.29
CA MET A 347 33.93 -1.70 2.06
C MET A 347 34.91 -1.44 3.23
N LYS A 348 34.40 -1.18 4.45
CA LYS A 348 35.23 -1.11 5.67
C LYS A 348 34.86 -2.18 6.68
#